data_AF-A0A3M9NF06-F1
#
_entry.id   AF-A0A3M9NF06-F1
#
_cell.length_a   1.000
_cell.length_b   1.000
_cell.length_c   1.000
_cell.angle_alpha   90.00
_cell.angle_beta   90.00
_cell.angle_gamma   90.00
#
_symmetry.space_group_name_H-M   'P 1'
#
loop_
_entity.id
_entity.type
_entity.pdbx_description
1 polymer ?
#
loop_
_entity_poly.entity_id
_entity_poly.type
_entity_poly.pdbx_seq_one_letter_code
_entity_poly.pdbx_strand_id
1 'polypeptide(L)'
;MEQTLFSKDISLILNNIFMKKLSIGVIISGVLIFSACNGNSNSSTTTDTTTTVSSADTSMNSMNMNNSDTTSVGEDAKDFTKDAAQGGLFEVKAGAIAERNAASQDVKNFGKMMVEDHTQLNQQLQELAAKKNVPLPSDISSSQQDDTAKLSKKTGSEFDKDYISMMVKDHEKDIDAFKKAADKVTDQDYKNLITGAIPTLQKHLDAAKKIKDKLK
;
A
#
# COMPACT_ATOMS: atom_id res chain seq x y z
N MET A 1 21.65 3.53 -26.99
CA MET A 1 20.76 2.53 -27.59
C MET A 1 20.42 1.36 -26.64
N GLU A 2 21.06 1.24 -25.48
CA GLU A 2 20.83 0.16 -24.50
C GLU A 2 19.64 0.42 -23.55
N GLN A 3 19.38 1.68 -23.21
CA GLN A 3 18.28 2.09 -22.31
C GLN A 3 16.89 1.74 -22.86
N THR A 4 16.73 1.70 -24.19
CA THR A 4 15.47 1.37 -24.87
C THR A 4 15.16 -0.12 -24.92
N LEU A 5 16.15 -0.99 -24.71
CA LEU A 5 15.95 -2.44 -24.63
C LEU A 5 15.45 -2.82 -23.23
N PHE A 6 16.03 -2.21 -22.19
CA PHE A 6 15.65 -2.46 -20.79
C PHE A 6 14.18 -2.14 -20.47
N SER A 7 13.64 -1.06 -21.06
CA SER A 7 12.22 -0.69 -20.87
C SER A 7 11.24 -1.65 -21.55
N LYS A 8 11.64 -2.33 -22.64
CA LYS A 8 10.75 -3.24 -23.38
C LYS A 8 10.65 -4.60 -22.69
N ASP A 9 11.75 -5.07 -22.11
CA ASP A 9 11.79 -6.36 -21.43
C ASP A 9 10.97 -6.36 -20.12
N ILE A 10 10.94 -5.24 -19.39
CA ILE A 10 10.08 -5.09 -18.21
C ILE A 10 8.59 -5.07 -18.59
N SER A 11 8.24 -4.39 -19.69
CA SER A 11 6.86 -4.35 -20.19
C SER A 11 6.35 -5.73 -20.63
N LEU A 12 7.23 -6.57 -21.19
CA LEU A 12 6.93 -7.95 -21.57
C LEU A 12 6.72 -8.88 -20.36
N ILE A 13 7.51 -8.73 -19.30
CA ILE A 13 7.36 -9.54 -18.08
C ILE A 13 6.04 -9.22 -17.36
N LEU A 14 5.64 -7.95 -17.31
CA LEU A 14 4.36 -7.52 -16.73
C LEU A 14 3.15 -8.05 -17.52
N ASN A 15 3.21 -8.05 -18.86
CA ASN A 15 2.12 -8.56 -19.69
C ASN A 15 1.97 -10.09 -19.68
N ASN A 16 3.07 -10.83 -19.53
CA ASN A 16 3.02 -12.30 -19.57
C ASN A 16 2.45 -12.92 -18.27
N ILE A 17 2.47 -12.18 -17.17
CA ILE A 17 1.78 -12.54 -15.92
C ILE A 17 0.27 -12.30 -16.06
N PHE A 18 -0.13 -11.26 -16.80
CA PHE A 18 -1.53 -10.87 -16.99
C PHE A 18 -2.35 -11.90 -17.82
N MET A 19 -1.72 -12.61 -18.76
CA MET A 19 -2.42 -13.59 -19.61
C MET A 19 -2.58 -14.99 -18.99
N LYS A 20 -1.85 -15.33 -17.93
CA LYS A 20 -1.81 -16.72 -17.43
C LYS A 20 -2.88 -17.07 -16.37
N LYS A 21 -3.72 -16.11 -15.97
CA LYS A 21 -4.75 -16.30 -14.93
C LYS A 21 -6.21 -16.25 -15.41
N LEU A 22 -6.48 -16.23 -16.72
CA LEU A 22 -7.86 -16.13 -17.24
C LEU A 22 -8.55 -17.47 -17.58
N SER A 23 -7.95 -18.62 -17.29
CA SER A 23 -8.53 -19.92 -17.69
C SER A 23 -8.61 -20.93 -16.55
N ILE A 24 -9.68 -20.84 -15.74
CA ILE A 24 -10.43 -21.93 -15.04
C ILE A 24 -11.75 -21.21 -14.67
N GLY A 25 -12.92 -21.47 -15.25
CA GLY A 25 -13.62 -22.75 -15.35
C GLY A 25 -15.04 -22.51 -14.80
N VAL A 26 -15.99 -22.21 -15.69
CA VAL A 26 -17.42 -22.04 -15.38
C VAL A 26 -18.01 -23.39 -14.97
N ILE A 27 -18.57 -23.51 -13.76
CA ILE A 27 -19.57 -24.53 -13.43
C ILE A 27 -20.78 -23.84 -12.82
N ILE A 28 -21.87 -23.88 -13.59
CA ILE A 28 -23.24 -23.50 -13.22
C ILE A 28 -23.85 -24.66 -12.45
N SER A 29 -24.32 -24.43 -11.22
CA SER A 29 -25.46 -25.18 -10.67
C SER A 29 -25.97 -24.58 -9.35
N GLY A 30 -27.29 -24.41 -9.27
CA GLY A 30 -28.02 -24.53 -8.00
C GLY A 30 -28.55 -23.24 -7.36
N VAL A 31 -29.66 -22.73 -7.89
CA VAL A 31 -30.59 -21.84 -7.17
C VAL A 31 -31.31 -22.66 -6.10
N LEU A 32 -31.32 -22.18 -4.85
CA LEU A 32 -32.38 -22.46 -3.88
C LEU A 32 -32.70 -21.19 -3.09
N ILE A 33 -33.94 -20.73 -3.26
CA ILE A 33 -34.59 -19.61 -2.57
C ILE A 33 -35.31 -20.20 -1.36
N PHE A 34 -35.14 -19.63 -0.17
CA PHE A 34 -36.13 -19.73 0.90
C PHE A 34 -36.35 -18.38 1.60
N SER A 35 -37.63 -18.15 1.88
CA SER A 35 -38.32 -16.93 2.30
C SER A 35 -38.05 -16.43 3.73
N ALA A 36 -38.09 -15.10 3.85
CA ALA A 36 -38.90 -14.24 4.75
C ALA A 36 -39.13 -14.57 6.25
N CYS A 37 -38.87 -13.54 7.09
CA CYS A 37 -39.82 -12.75 7.93
C CYS A 37 -39.02 -12.06 9.06
N ASN A 38 -38.88 -10.73 9.08
CA ASN A 38 -39.81 -9.71 9.60
C ASN A 38 -40.03 -9.78 11.12
N GLY A 39 -39.28 -8.95 11.87
CA GLY A 39 -39.51 -8.65 13.28
C GLY A 39 -39.90 -7.18 13.44
N ASN A 40 -41.21 -6.94 13.50
CA ASN A 40 -41.82 -5.66 13.83
C ASN A 40 -42.01 -5.56 15.35
N SER A 41 -41.63 -4.43 15.95
CA SER A 41 -42.13 -3.90 17.21
C SER A 41 -42.05 -2.38 17.03
N ASN A 42 -43.14 -1.66 16.73
CA ASN A 42 -44.21 -1.24 17.65
C ASN A 42 -43.60 -0.74 18.97
N SER A 43 -43.84 0.45 19.50
CA SER A 43 -44.88 1.48 19.43
C SER A 43 -44.24 2.65 20.23
N SER A 44 -44.49 3.94 20.04
CA SER A 44 -45.75 4.62 20.30
C SER A 44 -45.51 6.14 20.32
N THR A 45 -46.48 6.90 19.79
CA THR A 45 -47.05 8.16 20.37
C THR A 45 -46.15 9.42 20.31
N THR A 46 -46.35 10.34 19.35
CA THR A 46 -47.21 11.56 19.39
C THR A 46 -47.08 12.37 20.69
N THR A 47 -46.88 13.69 20.70
CA THR A 47 -47.89 14.72 20.42
C THR A 47 -47.24 16.12 20.43
N ASP A 48 -47.79 17.02 19.61
CA ASP A 48 -47.54 18.47 19.53
C ASP A 48 -47.61 19.25 20.86
N THR A 49 -46.92 20.40 20.95
CA THR A 49 -47.53 21.74 21.14
C THR A 49 -46.46 22.84 21.24
N THR A 50 -46.62 23.85 20.36
CA THR A 50 -45.99 25.17 20.31
C THR A 50 -46.22 26.00 21.59
N THR A 51 -45.26 26.79 22.10
CA THR A 51 -45.18 28.28 22.04
C THR A 51 -44.10 28.89 22.99
N THR A 52 -43.49 29.99 22.51
CA THR A 52 -42.96 31.19 23.23
C THR A 52 -41.60 31.22 23.97
N VAL A 53 -40.63 31.88 23.31
CA VAL A 53 -39.66 32.92 23.75
C VAL A 53 -39.12 32.96 25.20
N SER A 54 -37.80 32.79 25.35
CA SER A 54 -36.85 33.89 25.65
C SER A 54 -35.45 33.35 25.96
N SER A 55 -34.46 34.07 25.43
CA SER A 55 -33.02 33.87 25.57
C SER A 55 -32.53 33.93 27.02
N ALA A 56 -31.63 33.00 27.38
CA ALA A 56 -30.49 33.30 28.26
C ALA A 56 -29.39 32.24 28.07
N ASP A 57 -28.25 32.76 27.66
CA ASP A 57 -26.92 32.17 27.52
C ASP A 57 -26.56 31.12 28.59
N THR A 58 -26.20 29.91 28.16
CA THR A 58 -25.29 29.03 28.89
C THR A 58 -24.53 28.18 27.88
N SER A 59 -23.33 28.66 27.56
CA SER A 59 -22.11 27.89 27.28
C SER A 59 -22.30 26.36 27.27
N MET A 60 -22.53 25.81 26.08
CA MET A 60 -22.20 24.41 25.79
C MET A 60 -21.05 24.43 24.79
N ASN A 61 -19.92 23.91 25.26
CA ASN A 61 -18.78 23.48 24.49
C ASN A 61 -19.25 22.53 23.39
N SER A 62 -19.65 23.11 22.27
CA SER A 62 -19.89 22.39 21.03
C SER A 62 -18.51 22.02 20.49
N MET A 63 -18.00 20.87 20.92
CA MET A 63 -17.11 20.10 20.05
C MET A 63 -17.93 19.79 18.82
N ASN A 64 -17.87 20.72 17.87
CA ASN A 64 -18.21 20.53 16.49
C ASN A 64 -17.29 19.41 15.98
N MET A 65 -17.67 18.17 16.27
CA MET A 65 -17.35 17.02 15.45
C MET A 65 -18.08 17.28 14.14
N ASN A 66 -17.48 18.19 13.36
CA ASN A 66 -17.87 18.45 12.00
C ASN A 66 -17.68 17.10 11.34
N ASN A 67 -18.80 16.45 11.09
CA ASN A 67 -18.94 15.24 10.32
C ASN A 67 -18.14 15.47 9.05
N SER A 68 -16.90 14.99 9.05
CA SER A 68 -15.95 15.22 7.98
C SER A 68 -16.58 14.58 6.77
N ASP A 69 -17.01 15.44 5.87
CA ASP A 69 -17.43 15.11 4.53
C ASP A 69 -16.51 13.99 4.02
N THR A 70 -17.08 12.79 3.88
CA THR A 70 -16.41 11.53 3.54
C THR A 70 -15.85 11.52 2.11
N THR A 71 -15.64 12.69 1.53
CA THR A 71 -15.32 12.90 0.11
C THR A 71 -13.96 13.55 -0.12
N SER A 72 -13.36 14.23 0.87
CA SER A 72 -12.04 14.85 0.73
C SER A 72 -10.97 14.07 1.49
N VAL A 73 -10.01 13.48 0.76
CA VAL A 73 -8.83 12.83 1.34
C VAL A 73 -7.97 13.91 2.03
N GLY A 74 -7.73 13.74 3.34
CA GLY A 74 -6.88 14.64 4.11
C GLY A 74 -5.44 14.72 3.59
N GLU A 75 -4.76 15.83 3.83
CA GLU A 75 -3.41 16.07 3.28
C GLU A 75 -2.39 15.02 3.75
N ASP A 76 -2.45 14.63 5.03
CA ASP A 76 -1.62 13.55 5.59
C ASP A 76 -1.73 12.24 4.78
N ALA A 77 -2.93 11.91 4.29
CA ALA A 77 -3.15 10.72 3.49
C ALA A 77 -2.57 10.87 2.08
N LYS A 78 -2.59 12.07 1.48
CA LYS A 78 -2.01 12.32 0.16
C LYS A 78 -0.48 12.25 0.18
N ASP A 79 0.14 12.93 1.15
CA ASP A 79 1.60 12.95 1.28
C ASP A 79 2.13 11.54 1.54
N PHE A 80 1.53 10.82 2.51
CA PHE A 80 1.86 9.43 2.77
C PHE A 80 1.69 8.56 1.52
N THR A 81 0.57 8.70 0.81
CA THR A 81 0.26 7.90 -0.38
C THR A 81 1.27 8.12 -1.51
N LYS A 82 1.70 9.37 -1.70
CA LYS A 82 2.73 9.71 -2.68
C LYS A 82 4.06 9.06 -2.31
N ASP A 83 4.50 9.22 -1.06
CA ASP A 83 5.77 8.66 -0.59
C ASP A 83 5.76 7.12 -0.65
N ALA A 84 4.67 6.49 -0.20
CA ALA A 84 4.49 5.04 -0.26
C ALA A 84 4.51 4.51 -1.71
N ALA A 85 3.91 5.23 -2.66
CA ALA A 85 3.96 4.87 -4.07
C ALA A 85 5.38 4.92 -4.63
N GLN A 86 6.17 5.95 -4.30
CA GLN A 86 7.57 6.04 -4.76
C GLN A 86 8.47 4.99 -4.08
N GLY A 87 8.27 4.74 -2.79
CA GLY A 87 8.94 3.67 -2.03
C GLY A 87 8.69 2.30 -2.65
N GLY A 88 7.41 1.94 -2.82
CA GLY A 88 7.06 0.65 -3.41
C GLY A 88 7.54 0.48 -4.85
N LEU A 89 7.55 1.53 -5.67
CA LEU A 89 8.14 1.48 -7.02
C LEU A 89 9.67 1.28 -6.97
N PHE A 90 10.34 1.89 -6.00
CA PHE A 90 11.78 1.74 -5.78
C PHE A 90 12.13 0.32 -5.36
N GLU A 91 11.39 -0.26 -4.43
CA GLU A 91 11.64 -1.62 -3.93
C GLU A 91 11.42 -2.69 -5.01
N VAL A 92 10.42 -2.51 -5.88
CA VAL A 92 10.24 -3.37 -7.06
C VAL A 92 11.46 -3.28 -7.99
N LYS A 93 11.94 -2.06 -8.28
CA LYS A 93 13.12 -1.88 -9.15
C LYS A 93 14.39 -2.44 -8.51
N ALA A 94 14.61 -2.19 -7.22
CA ALA A 94 15.77 -2.68 -6.49
C ALA A 94 15.75 -4.21 -6.38
N GLY A 95 14.60 -4.81 -6.10
CA GLY A 95 14.40 -6.27 -6.08
C GLY A 95 14.71 -6.93 -7.43
N ALA A 96 14.26 -6.34 -8.53
CA ALA A 96 14.57 -6.84 -9.88
C ALA A 96 16.05 -6.70 -10.25
N ILE A 97 16.78 -5.74 -9.68
CA ILE A 97 18.25 -5.70 -9.78
C ILE A 97 18.86 -6.83 -8.95
N ALA A 98 18.35 -7.07 -7.74
CA ALA A 98 18.86 -8.11 -6.85
C ALA A 98 18.73 -9.54 -7.42
N GLU A 99 17.62 -9.86 -8.08
CA GLU A 99 17.46 -11.14 -8.76
C GLU A 99 18.57 -11.41 -9.79
N ARG A 100 19.07 -10.36 -10.45
CA ARG A 100 20.08 -10.45 -11.51
C ARG A 100 21.52 -10.37 -10.99
N ASN A 101 21.78 -9.43 -10.07
CA ASN A 101 23.14 -9.03 -9.71
C ASN A 101 23.68 -9.72 -8.44
N ALA A 102 22.81 -10.28 -7.61
CA ALA A 102 23.21 -10.92 -6.36
C ALA A 102 24.05 -12.19 -6.61
N ALA A 103 25.00 -12.47 -5.70
CA ALA A 103 25.69 -13.76 -5.67
C ALA A 103 24.92 -14.77 -4.82
N SER A 104 24.43 -14.35 -3.67
CA SER A 104 23.72 -15.20 -2.72
C SER A 104 22.32 -15.56 -3.20
N GLN A 105 21.99 -16.85 -3.13
CA GLN A 105 20.63 -17.31 -3.44
C GLN A 105 19.60 -16.74 -2.47
N ASP A 106 19.95 -16.54 -1.19
CA ASP A 106 19.08 -15.91 -0.21
C ASP A 106 18.73 -14.47 -0.63
N VAL A 107 19.71 -13.73 -1.17
CA VAL A 107 19.51 -12.35 -1.64
C VAL A 107 18.66 -12.32 -2.92
N LYS A 108 18.87 -13.24 -3.86
CA LYS A 108 18.01 -13.37 -5.05
C LYS A 108 16.56 -13.67 -4.67
N ASN A 109 16.36 -14.62 -3.75
CA ASN A 109 15.03 -14.99 -3.27
C ASN A 109 14.37 -13.81 -2.54
N PHE A 110 15.13 -13.04 -1.76
CA PHE A 110 14.64 -11.83 -1.14
C PHE A 110 14.24 -10.78 -2.18
N GLY A 111 15.08 -10.53 -3.20
CA GLY A 111 14.73 -9.64 -4.32
C GLY A 111 13.42 -10.01 -5.02
N LYS A 112 13.22 -11.32 -5.28
CA LYS A 112 11.97 -11.82 -5.85
C LYS A 112 10.75 -11.57 -4.95
N MET A 113 10.90 -11.79 -3.64
CA MET A 113 9.83 -11.51 -2.67
C MET A 113 9.47 -10.01 -2.67
N MET A 114 10.47 -9.13 -2.74
CA MET A 114 10.23 -7.67 -2.84
C MET A 114 9.45 -7.31 -4.10
N VAL A 115 9.83 -7.86 -5.25
CA VAL A 115 9.13 -7.63 -6.52
C VAL A 115 7.68 -8.07 -6.43
N GLU A 116 7.41 -9.28 -5.94
CA GLU A 116 6.06 -9.84 -5.86
C GLU A 116 5.16 -9.05 -4.91
N ASP A 117 5.60 -8.90 -3.65
CA ASP A 117 4.78 -8.32 -2.59
C ASP A 117 4.54 -6.82 -2.83
N HIS A 118 5.56 -6.06 -3.26
CA HIS A 118 5.40 -4.61 -3.51
C HIS A 118 4.68 -4.32 -4.82
N THR A 119 4.80 -5.17 -5.85
CA THR A 119 3.98 -5.00 -7.06
C THR A 119 2.50 -5.13 -6.72
N GLN A 120 2.13 -6.10 -5.88
CA GLN A 120 0.75 -6.26 -5.44
C GLN A 120 0.27 -5.07 -4.60
N LEU A 121 1.08 -4.61 -3.64
CA LEU A 121 0.73 -3.47 -2.80
C LEU A 121 0.59 -2.18 -3.62
N ASN A 122 1.48 -1.94 -4.59
CA ASN A 122 1.41 -0.80 -5.49
C ASN A 122 0.12 -0.79 -6.33
N GLN A 123 -0.34 -1.96 -6.79
CA GLN A 123 -1.61 -2.08 -7.51
C GLN A 123 -2.80 -1.70 -6.63
N GLN A 124 -2.84 -2.22 -5.39
CA GLN A 124 -3.89 -1.87 -4.43
C GLN A 124 -3.90 -0.37 -4.11
N LEU A 125 -2.72 0.23 -3.93
CA LEU A 125 -2.59 1.66 -3.68
C LEU A 125 -3.03 2.50 -4.89
N GLN A 126 -2.68 2.08 -6.10
CA GLN A 126 -3.08 2.73 -7.34
C GLN A 126 -4.59 2.70 -7.55
N GLU A 127 -5.24 1.55 -7.33
CA GLU A 127 -6.69 1.41 -7.42
C GLU A 127 -7.41 2.31 -6.41
N LEU A 128 -6.93 2.33 -5.16
CA LEU A 128 -7.48 3.20 -4.12
C LEU A 128 -7.30 4.67 -4.45
N ALA A 129 -6.11 5.07 -4.88
CA ALA A 129 -5.82 6.46 -5.26
C ALA A 129 -6.68 6.91 -6.44
N ALA A 130 -6.87 6.05 -7.45
CA ALA A 130 -7.76 6.34 -8.58
C ALA A 130 -9.22 6.51 -8.14
N LYS A 131 -9.74 5.62 -7.28
CA LYS A 131 -11.09 5.73 -6.70
C LYS A 131 -11.30 7.05 -5.95
N LYS A 132 -10.24 7.57 -5.33
CA LYS A 132 -10.26 8.78 -4.51
C LYS A 132 -9.77 10.04 -5.25
N ASN A 133 -9.50 9.94 -6.55
CA ASN A 133 -8.94 11.02 -7.39
C ASN A 133 -7.63 11.63 -6.83
N VAL A 134 -6.80 10.81 -6.19
CA VAL A 134 -5.48 11.20 -5.70
C VAL A 134 -4.44 10.89 -6.78
N PRO A 135 -3.72 11.88 -7.32
CA PRO A 135 -2.69 11.64 -8.32
C PRO A 135 -1.48 10.94 -7.68
N LEU A 136 -1.00 9.88 -8.31
CA LEU A 136 0.23 9.19 -7.90
C LEU A 136 1.38 9.52 -8.85
N PRO A 137 2.63 9.56 -8.33
CA PRO A 137 3.80 9.56 -9.18
C PRO A 137 3.88 8.25 -9.97
N SER A 138 4.25 8.35 -11.25
CA SER A 138 4.46 7.19 -12.13
C SER A 138 5.87 6.64 -12.09
N ASP A 139 6.78 7.31 -11.36
CA ASP A 139 8.17 6.93 -11.23
C ASP A 139 8.72 7.23 -9.83
N ILE A 140 9.83 6.58 -9.51
CA ILE A 140 10.60 6.79 -8.29
C ILE A 140 11.20 8.20 -8.26
N SER A 141 11.50 8.70 -7.07
CA SER A 141 12.15 10.01 -6.91
C SER A 141 13.55 10.04 -7.53
N SER A 142 14.07 11.22 -7.86
CA SER A 142 15.43 11.35 -8.42
C SER A 142 16.51 10.74 -7.52
N SER A 143 16.39 10.86 -6.20
CA SER A 143 17.32 10.23 -5.26
C SER A 143 17.27 8.69 -5.36
N GLN A 144 16.07 8.11 -5.49
CA GLN A 144 15.90 6.67 -5.67
C GLN A 144 16.41 6.21 -7.04
N GLN A 145 16.32 7.04 -8.08
CA GLN A 145 16.94 6.76 -9.38
C GLN A 145 18.47 6.67 -9.24
N ASP A 146 19.09 7.60 -8.51
CA ASP A 146 20.53 7.57 -8.27
C ASP A 146 20.95 6.32 -7.47
N ASP A 147 20.16 5.93 -6.47
CA ASP A 147 20.46 4.76 -5.65
C ASP A 147 20.31 3.46 -6.44
N THR A 148 19.28 3.32 -7.27
CA THR A 148 19.15 2.15 -8.19
C THR A 148 20.25 2.14 -9.26
N ALA A 149 20.66 3.31 -9.76
CA ALA A 149 21.78 3.43 -10.71
C ALA A 149 23.13 3.05 -10.08
N LYS A 150 23.39 3.40 -8.82
CA LYS A 150 24.59 2.94 -8.10
C LYS A 150 24.52 1.44 -7.84
N LEU A 151 23.37 0.94 -7.39
CA LEU A 151 23.17 -0.46 -7.05
C LEU A 151 23.35 -1.38 -8.27
N SER A 152 22.82 -0.99 -9.43
CA SER A 152 22.92 -1.75 -10.69
C SER A 152 24.35 -1.92 -11.22
N LYS A 153 25.30 -1.08 -10.79
CA LYS A 153 26.73 -1.18 -11.16
C LYS A 153 27.50 -2.19 -10.33
N LYS A 154 26.91 -2.67 -9.23
CA LYS A 154 27.52 -3.65 -8.34
C LYS A 154 27.01 -5.05 -8.67
N THR A 155 27.84 -6.05 -8.43
CA THR A 155 27.47 -7.48 -8.51
C THR A 155 28.12 -8.25 -7.37
N GLY A 156 27.68 -9.49 -7.17
CA GLY A 156 28.33 -10.42 -6.26
C GLY A 156 28.20 -10.03 -4.78
N SER A 157 29.20 -10.37 -3.96
CA SER A 157 29.10 -10.18 -2.51
C SER A 157 29.01 -8.72 -2.08
N GLU A 158 29.61 -7.78 -2.82
CA GLU A 158 29.48 -6.35 -2.53
C GLU A 158 28.04 -5.87 -2.75
N PHE A 159 27.44 -6.30 -3.87
CA PHE A 159 26.04 -6.06 -4.15
C PHE A 159 25.15 -6.63 -3.03
N ASP A 160 25.36 -7.88 -2.63
CA ASP A 160 24.56 -8.55 -1.61
C ASP A 160 24.54 -7.74 -0.30
N LYS A 161 25.71 -7.25 0.14
CA LYS A 161 25.85 -6.47 1.37
C LYS A 161 25.16 -5.11 1.27
N ASP A 162 25.35 -4.40 0.16
CA ASP A 162 24.79 -3.07 -0.05
C ASP A 162 23.27 -3.11 -0.19
N TYR A 163 22.75 -4.03 -1.00
CA TYR A 163 21.31 -4.21 -1.20
C TYR A 163 20.60 -4.58 0.12
N ILE A 164 21.09 -5.58 0.85
CA ILE A 164 20.45 -5.99 2.11
C ILE A 164 20.56 -4.90 3.17
N SER A 165 21.69 -4.17 3.23
CA SER A 165 21.82 -3.05 4.18
C SER A 165 20.88 -1.90 3.85
N MET A 166 20.64 -1.64 2.56
CA MET A 166 19.65 -0.66 2.08
C MET A 166 18.24 -1.09 2.47
N MET A 167 17.85 -2.34 2.18
CA MET A 167 16.51 -2.86 2.48
C MET A 167 16.19 -2.87 3.97
N VAL A 168 17.15 -3.19 4.85
CA VAL A 168 16.93 -3.08 6.31
C VAL A 168 16.59 -1.64 6.71
N LYS A 169 17.34 -0.66 6.22
CA LYS A 169 17.12 0.76 6.58
C LYS A 169 15.78 1.27 6.05
N ASP A 170 15.46 0.90 4.80
CA ASP A 170 14.23 1.32 4.13
C ASP A 170 13.00 0.79 4.88
N HIS A 171 12.99 -0.51 5.19
CA HIS A 171 11.86 -1.12 5.88
C HIS A 171 11.70 -0.65 7.32
N GLU A 172 12.78 -0.34 8.04
CA GLU A 172 12.68 0.27 9.37
C GLU A 172 11.98 1.63 9.29
N LYS A 173 12.35 2.46 8.31
CA LYS A 173 11.74 3.77 8.07
C LYS A 173 10.28 3.63 7.63
N ASP A 174 9.99 2.68 6.73
CA ASP A 174 8.65 2.51 6.18
C ASP A 174 7.68 1.96 7.22
N ILE A 175 8.08 0.99 8.04
CA ILE A 175 7.24 0.51 9.15
C ILE A 175 6.88 1.66 10.09
N ASP A 176 7.83 2.54 10.42
CA ASP A 176 7.57 3.71 11.24
C ASP A 176 6.64 4.72 10.55
N ALA A 177 6.81 4.95 9.25
CA ALA A 177 5.97 5.83 8.47
C ALA A 177 4.53 5.29 8.36
N PHE A 178 4.36 3.99 8.09
CA PHE A 178 3.06 3.32 8.01
C PHE A 178 2.33 3.33 9.35
N LYS A 179 3.03 3.07 10.47
CA LYS A 179 2.43 3.19 11.81
C LYS A 179 1.93 4.61 12.09
N LYS A 180 2.77 5.62 11.83
CA LYS A 180 2.38 7.04 12.01
C LYS A 180 1.20 7.43 11.12
N ALA A 181 1.16 6.95 9.88
CA ALA A 181 0.06 7.21 8.97
C ALA A 181 -1.23 6.53 9.43
N ALA A 182 -1.16 5.28 9.92
CA ALA A 182 -2.31 4.56 10.45
C ALA A 182 -3.00 5.29 11.63
N ASP A 183 -2.23 6.05 12.42
CA ASP A 183 -2.72 6.85 13.54
C ASP A 183 -3.39 8.16 13.10
N LYS A 184 -2.97 8.73 11.97
CA LYS A 184 -3.41 10.05 11.49
C LYS A 184 -4.52 9.98 10.44
N VAL A 185 -4.47 8.98 9.56
CA VAL A 185 -5.39 8.88 8.44
C VAL A 185 -6.79 8.52 8.93
N THR A 186 -7.76 9.35 8.56
CA THR A 186 -9.18 9.19 8.91
C THR A 186 -9.97 8.44 7.84
N ASP A 187 -9.52 8.45 6.58
CA ASP A 187 -10.16 7.68 5.51
C ASP A 187 -9.98 6.18 5.76
N GLN A 188 -11.10 5.47 5.91
CA GLN A 188 -11.09 4.07 6.33
C GLN A 188 -10.46 3.13 5.28
N ASP A 189 -10.61 3.42 3.98
CA ASP A 189 -10.02 2.60 2.92
C ASP A 189 -8.49 2.69 2.99
N TYR A 190 -7.95 3.90 3.16
CA TYR A 190 -6.51 4.10 3.36
C TYR A 190 -6.03 3.50 4.67
N LYS A 191 -6.76 3.68 5.77
CA LYS A 191 -6.40 3.08 7.07
C LYS A 191 -6.29 1.56 6.99
N ASN A 192 -7.22 0.91 6.29
CA ASN A 192 -7.20 -0.54 6.08
C ASN A 192 -5.99 -0.98 5.23
N LEU A 193 -5.70 -0.28 4.13
CA LEU A 193 -4.56 -0.59 3.28
C LEU A 193 -3.22 -0.44 4.03
N ILE A 194 -3.07 0.67 4.77
CA ILE A 194 -1.85 0.96 5.55
C ILE A 194 -1.65 -0.08 6.64
N THR A 195 -2.66 -0.33 7.47
CA THR A 195 -2.56 -1.30 8.56
C THR A 195 -2.35 -2.74 8.05
N GLY A 196 -2.96 -3.09 6.92
CA GLY A 196 -2.79 -4.38 6.27
C GLY A 196 -1.40 -4.62 5.67
N ALA A 197 -0.67 -3.56 5.31
CA ALA A 197 0.68 -3.67 4.75
C ALA A 197 1.77 -3.89 5.82
N ILE A 198 1.57 -3.40 7.05
CA ILE A 198 2.57 -3.44 8.13
C ILE A 198 3.12 -4.86 8.39
N PRO A 199 2.31 -5.93 8.49
CA PRO A 199 2.83 -7.28 8.70
C PRO A 199 3.76 -7.77 7.57
N THR A 200 3.48 -7.39 6.32
CA THR A 200 4.32 -7.73 5.17
C THR A 200 5.65 -6.99 5.25
N LEU A 201 5.64 -5.69 5.54
CA LEU A 201 6.86 -4.91 5.74
C LEU A 201 7.72 -5.47 6.90
N GLN A 202 7.08 -5.90 7.99
CA GLN A 202 7.79 -6.54 9.11
C GLN A 202 8.44 -7.87 8.70
N LYS A 203 7.72 -8.72 7.95
CA LYS A 203 8.26 -9.96 7.40
C LYS A 203 9.48 -9.69 6.52
N HIS A 204 9.43 -8.67 5.67
CA HIS A 204 10.55 -8.28 4.83
C HIS A 204 11.75 -7.78 5.66
N LEU A 205 11.52 -6.92 6.65
CA LEU A 205 12.57 -6.46 7.57
C LEU A 205 13.26 -7.64 8.28
N ASP A 206 12.47 -8.58 8.80
CA ASP A 206 12.99 -9.75 9.52
C ASP A 206 13.83 -10.64 8.60
N ALA A 207 13.35 -10.86 7.37
CA ALA A 207 14.09 -11.61 6.35
C ALA A 207 15.40 -10.89 5.97
N ALA A 208 15.38 -9.57 5.74
CA ALA A 208 16.55 -8.78 5.41
C ALA A 208 17.59 -8.81 6.55
N LYS A 209 17.17 -8.67 7.81
CA LYS A 209 18.03 -8.80 8.99
C LYS A 209 18.68 -10.18 9.09
N LYS A 210 17.89 -11.24 8.91
CA LYS A 210 18.40 -12.61 8.90
C LYS A 210 19.43 -12.85 7.80
N ILE A 211 19.22 -12.31 6.61
CA ILE A 211 20.19 -12.41 5.51
C ILE A 211 21.44 -11.60 5.84
N LYS A 212 21.28 -10.37 6.36
CA LYS A 212 22.39 -9.51 6.77
C LYS A 212 23.31 -10.22 7.76
N ASP A 213 22.77 -10.95 8.71
CA ASP A 213 23.54 -11.72 9.69
C ASP A 213 24.35 -12.85 9.06
N LYS A 214 23.87 -13.46 7.97
CA LYS A 214 24.59 -14.48 7.21
C LYS A 214 25.67 -13.92 6.27
N LEU A 215 25.56 -12.65 5.89
CA LEU A 215 26.52 -11.98 4.99
C LEU A 215 27.72 -11.37 5.73
N LYS A 216 27.75 -11.46 7.07
CA LYS A 216 28.83 -10.94 7.92
C LYS A 216 30.16 -11.63 7.62
#